data_AF-A0A1V5W9Y9-F1
#
_entry.id   AF-A0A1V5W9Y9-F1
#
_cell.length_a   1.000
_cell.length_b   1.000
_cell.length_c   1.000
_cell.angle_alpha   90.00
_cell.angle_beta   90.00
_cell.angle_gamma   90.00
#
_symmetry.space_group_name_H-M   'P 1'
#
loop_
_entity.id
_entity.type
_entity.pdbx_description
1 polymer ?
#
loop_
_entity_poly.entity_id
_entity_poly.type
_entity_poly.pdbx_seq_one_letter_code
_entity_poly.pdbx_strand_id
1 'polypeptide(L)'
;MLKRLYNYAQVIKGKRNTKPWTTLYPALQITNTCNKQCKGCLREANSYHYKMSYECFKSYLIDLQRLSESNLIKYQFVTGGEPTIWKDNEMDITDAIINLFKLNIIETVSMPTNGKVFEDLSFTRDFFKKISSQIEKPLIVGISISQYQENLSDNGYIALDNLITVSKEPKMKIIPVILVTIGVDDNTSDILKKIYPNVLQRVVPLAPLGDGEEFEDICPSLSLYGNDKESLGSFLPHFKNDVIQKLKISERDFDTFPNSSLIDLLSLYSHCGDSPFIDDRWHYCLPFKDDPEFTLCNVGEMREGTISDFIENYDVLKCIRAEGILSAVDEHKEELSSECRDKLSYLYSKETKLSVAYRGCMVCKKMYDLGIIKELTSANSSSKR
;
A
#
# COMPACT_ATOMS: atom_id res chain seq x y z
N MET A 1 -7.23 16.57 -27.45
CA MET A 1 -6.53 15.70 -26.48
C MET A 1 -6.59 16.30 -25.07
N LEU A 2 -6.00 17.49 -24.82
CA LEU A 2 -6.12 18.24 -23.55
C LEU A 2 -7.56 18.41 -23.01
N LYS A 3 -8.53 18.70 -23.87
CA LYS A 3 -9.95 18.81 -23.47
C LYS A 3 -10.57 17.47 -23.02
N ARG A 4 -10.10 16.33 -23.54
CA ARG A 4 -10.50 15.01 -23.05
C ARG A 4 -9.83 14.71 -21.71
N LEU A 5 -8.53 15.03 -21.57
CA LEU A 5 -7.76 14.87 -20.33
C LEU A 5 -8.37 15.63 -19.15
N TYR A 6 -8.69 16.92 -19.37
CA TYR A 6 -9.39 17.75 -18.38
C TYR A 6 -10.73 17.13 -17.97
N ASN A 7 -11.54 16.68 -18.93
CA ASN A 7 -12.82 16.04 -18.64
C ASN A 7 -12.68 14.74 -17.82
N TYR A 8 -11.61 13.96 -17.99
CA TYR A 8 -11.37 12.74 -17.21
C TYR A 8 -11.00 13.03 -15.76
N ALA A 9 -10.06 13.97 -15.53
CA ALA A 9 -9.72 14.42 -14.18
C ALA A 9 -10.97 14.94 -13.46
N GLN A 10 -11.80 15.74 -14.15
CA GLN A 10 -13.06 16.26 -13.61
C GLN A 10 -14.09 15.15 -13.30
N VAL A 11 -14.18 14.09 -14.10
CA VAL A 11 -15.07 12.95 -13.83
C VAL A 11 -14.62 12.13 -12.62
N ILE A 12 -13.31 11.97 -12.40
CA ILE A 12 -12.76 11.27 -11.23
C ILE A 12 -12.98 12.11 -9.97
N LYS A 13 -12.63 13.40 -10.01
CA LYS A 13 -12.85 14.37 -8.93
C LYS A 13 -14.34 14.48 -8.56
N GLY A 14 -15.23 14.59 -9.56
CA GLY A 14 -16.67 14.67 -9.36
C GLY A 14 -17.31 13.42 -8.73
N LYS A 15 -16.75 12.22 -8.92
CA LYS A 15 -17.25 10.97 -8.28
C LYS A 15 -16.85 10.82 -6.82
N ARG A 16 -15.82 11.54 -6.35
CA ARG A 16 -15.40 11.55 -4.93
C ARG A 16 -16.27 12.51 -4.12
N ASN A 17 -16.56 13.69 -4.65
CA ASN A 17 -17.35 14.73 -3.95
C ASN A 17 -18.84 14.39 -3.75
N THR A 18 -19.33 13.26 -4.28
CA THR A 18 -20.75 12.85 -4.19
C THR A 18 -21.01 11.70 -3.22
N LYS A 19 -20.00 11.22 -2.47
CA LYS A 19 -20.20 10.11 -1.52
C LYS A 19 -20.42 10.64 -0.11
N PRO A 20 -21.48 10.19 0.60
CA PRO A 20 -21.74 10.61 1.98
C PRO A 20 -20.73 10.04 3.00
N TRP A 21 -19.85 9.12 2.58
CA TRP A 21 -18.87 8.44 3.43
C TRP A 21 -17.49 8.41 2.77
N THR A 22 -16.46 8.73 3.54
CA THR A 22 -15.06 8.48 3.17
C THR A 22 -14.77 6.99 3.32
N THR A 23 -14.15 6.37 2.32
CA THR A 23 -13.67 4.98 2.44
C THR A 23 -12.25 4.99 2.99
N LEU A 24 -12.02 4.34 4.13
CA LEU A 24 -10.70 4.21 4.73
C LEU A 24 -10.14 2.82 4.51
N TYR A 25 -8.82 2.74 4.36
CA TYR A 25 -8.09 1.49 4.17
C TYR A 25 -6.97 1.35 5.20
N PRO A 26 -7.27 1.06 6.48
CA PRO A 26 -6.24 0.91 7.51
C PRO A 26 -5.24 -0.21 7.17
N ALA A 27 -3.94 0.08 7.29
CA ALA A 27 -2.87 -0.91 7.16
C ALA A 27 -2.20 -1.15 8.52
N LEU A 28 -2.56 -2.26 9.15
CA LEU A 28 -2.07 -2.67 10.47
C LEU A 28 -0.73 -3.39 10.36
N GLN A 29 0.35 -2.76 10.78
CA GLN A 29 1.61 -3.42 11.06
C GLN A 29 1.51 -4.13 12.41
N ILE A 30 1.29 -5.44 12.41
CA ILE A 30 1.11 -6.21 13.65
C ILE A 30 2.45 -6.57 14.32
N THR A 31 3.51 -6.65 13.52
CA THR A 31 4.87 -7.00 13.97
C THR A 31 5.91 -6.47 12.98
N ASN A 32 7.09 -6.11 13.45
CA ASN A 32 8.27 -5.92 12.61
C ASN A 32 9.20 -7.13 12.61
N THR A 33 8.93 -8.15 13.45
CA THR A 33 9.70 -9.39 13.43
C THR A 33 9.41 -10.18 12.15
N CYS A 34 10.46 -10.72 11.53
CA CYS A 34 10.37 -11.62 10.38
C CYS A 34 11.24 -12.86 10.61
N ASN A 35 10.79 -14.03 10.12
CA ASN A 35 11.55 -15.29 10.17
C ASN A 35 12.33 -15.55 8.86
N LYS A 36 12.38 -14.58 7.95
CA LYS A 36 13.06 -14.68 6.65
C LYS A 36 13.73 -13.35 6.31
N GLN A 37 15.01 -13.38 6.00
CA GLN A 37 15.73 -12.24 5.42
C GLN A 37 15.51 -12.23 3.90
N CYS A 38 14.93 -11.16 3.38
CA CYS A 38 14.63 -11.00 1.96
C CYS A 38 15.45 -9.82 1.44
N LYS A 39 16.21 -10.02 0.35
CA LYS A 39 17.19 -9.01 -0.13
C LYS A 39 16.55 -7.67 -0.51
N GLY A 40 15.30 -7.67 -0.98
CA GLY A 40 14.58 -6.45 -1.41
C GLY A 40 13.53 -5.96 -0.41
N CYS A 41 13.70 -6.21 0.89
CA CYS A 41 12.70 -5.87 1.90
C CYS A 41 13.01 -4.55 2.59
N LEU A 42 11.97 -3.77 2.90
CA LEU A 42 12.08 -2.58 3.75
C LEU A 42 12.59 -2.90 5.17
N ARG A 43 12.42 -4.15 5.63
CA ARG A 43 12.69 -4.57 7.01
C ARG A 43 13.86 -5.55 7.04
N GLU A 44 14.82 -5.24 7.89
CA GLU A 44 15.87 -6.17 8.31
C GLU A 44 15.27 -7.34 9.14
N ALA A 45 15.78 -8.55 8.97
CA ALA A 45 15.43 -9.67 9.83
C ALA A 45 16.22 -9.58 11.14
N ASN A 46 15.56 -9.95 12.24
CA ASN A 46 16.15 -10.07 13.57
C ASN A 46 16.60 -8.78 14.27
N SER A 47 16.29 -7.56 13.79
CA SER A 47 16.48 -6.36 14.62
C SER A 47 15.44 -6.28 15.75
N TYR A 48 15.74 -5.54 16.81
CA TYR A 48 14.87 -5.41 17.98
C TYR A 48 13.61 -4.65 17.59
N HIS A 49 12.49 -5.37 17.47
CA HIS A 49 11.40 -4.93 16.64
C HIS A 49 10.06 -4.93 17.34
N TYR A 50 9.37 -3.80 17.16
CA TYR A 50 7.96 -3.58 17.46
C TYR A 50 7.12 -4.85 17.27
N LYS A 51 6.32 -5.17 18.28
CA LYS A 51 5.25 -6.16 18.25
C LYS A 51 4.04 -5.52 18.89
N MET A 52 2.91 -5.55 18.19
CA MET A 52 1.66 -5.10 18.78
C MET A 52 1.34 -5.96 20.00
N SER A 53 1.15 -5.33 21.16
CA SER A 53 0.66 -6.03 22.35
C SER A 53 -0.82 -6.35 22.21
N TYR A 54 -1.30 -7.34 22.96
CA TYR A 54 -2.71 -7.68 23.01
C TYR A 54 -3.59 -6.50 23.43
N GLU A 55 -3.17 -5.74 24.44
CA GLU A 55 -3.92 -4.56 24.91
C GLU A 55 -3.96 -3.45 23.86
N CYS A 56 -2.87 -3.24 23.13
CA CYS A 56 -2.84 -2.33 21.99
C CYS A 56 -3.80 -2.80 20.88
N PHE A 57 -3.80 -4.10 20.56
CA PHE A 57 -4.72 -4.65 19.56
C PHE A 57 -6.20 -4.53 19.98
N LYS A 58 -6.55 -4.74 21.25
CA LYS A 58 -7.92 -4.47 21.76
C LYS A 58 -8.32 -3.02 21.54
N SER A 59 -7.45 -2.10 21.92
CA SER A 59 -7.66 -0.67 21.74
C SER A 59 -7.83 -0.32 20.25
N TYR A 60 -7.07 -0.95 19.37
CA TYR A 60 -7.22 -0.83 17.92
C TYR A 60 -8.59 -1.29 17.41
N LEU A 61 -9.13 -2.41 17.93
CA LEU A 61 -10.47 -2.86 17.57
C LEU A 61 -11.55 -1.84 17.97
N ILE A 62 -11.39 -1.18 19.12
CA ILE A 62 -12.30 -0.12 19.58
C ILE A 62 -12.19 1.10 18.66
N ASP A 63 -10.97 1.50 18.30
CA ASP A 63 -10.73 2.60 17.36
C ASP A 63 -11.39 2.34 15.99
N LEU A 64 -11.29 1.12 15.46
CA LEU A 64 -11.95 0.73 14.21
C LEU A 64 -13.47 0.86 14.29
N GLN A 65 -14.08 0.46 15.42
CA GLN A 65 -15.52 0.61 15.62
C GLN A 65 -15.92 2.09 15.61
N ARG A 66 -15.20 2.94 16.36
CA ARG A 66 -15.46 4.39 16.37
C ARG A 66 -15.32 5.01 14.98
N LEU A 67 -14.23 4.69 14.27
CA LEU A 67 -14.02 5.20 12.91
C LEU A 67 -15.13 4.75 11.95
N SER A 68 -15.70 3.57 12.15
CA SER A 68 -16.77 3.04 11.30
C SER A 68 -18.10 3.79 11.44
N GLU A 69 -18.27 4.61 12.47
CA GLU A 69 -19.46 5.45 12.67
C GLU A 69 -19.56 6.59 11.65
N SER A 70 -18.41 7.03 11.11
CA SER A 70 -18.28 8.13 10.12
C SER A 70 -17.53 7.73 8.84
N ASN A 71 -16.98 6.51 8.77
CA ASN A 71 -16.20 6.03 7.64
C ASN A 71 -16.56 4.61 7.22
N LEU A 72 -16.40 4.31 5.94
CA LEU A 72 -16.57 2.97 5.42
C LEU A 72 -15.25 2.21 5.47
N ILE A 73 -15.16 1.18 6.34
CA ILE A 73 -13.96 0.34 6.51
C ILE A 73 -14.25 -1.09 6.02
N LYS A 74 -14.22 -1.29 4.71
CA LYS A 74 -14.52 -2.62 4.11
C LYS A 74 -13.33 -3.57 4.08
N TYR A 75 -12.11 -3.02 4.07
CA TYR A 75 -10.90 -3.79 3.83
C TYR A 75 -9.90 -3.52 4.94
N GLN A 76 -9.40 -4.60 5.54
CA GLN A 76 -8.31 -4.52 6.50
C GLN A 76 -7.06 -5.16 5.90
N PHE A 77 -5.94 -4.44 5.93
CA PHE A 77 -4.64 -5.01 5.59
C PHE A 77 -3.87 -5.30 6.87
N VAL A 78 -3.53 -6.56 7.12
CA VAL A 78 -2.69 -6.97 8.26
C VAL A 78 -1.33 -7.30 7.71
N THR A 79 -0.36 -6.42 7.96
CA THR A 79 1.00 -6.45 7.41
C THR A 79 2.02 -6.36 8.55
N GLY A 80 3.29 -6.19 8.20
CA GLY A 80 4.39 -6.31 9.13
C GLY A 80 5.55 -7.07 8.50
N GLY A 81 6.50 -7.49 9.33
CA GLY A 81 7.55 -8.45 8.95
C GLY A 81 6.93 -9.75 8.45
N GLU A 82 6.76 -10.73 9.32
CA GLU A 82 5.96 -11.92 9.04
C GLU A 82 4.75 -11.97 9.99
N PRO A 83 3.53 -11.64 9.53
CA PRO A 83 2.35 -11.68 10.38
C PRO A 83 2.10 -13.06 11.01
N THR A 84 2.46 -14.15 10.33
CA THR A 84 2.15 -15.50 10.82
C THR A 84 2.93 -15.93 12.07
N ILE A 85 4.01 -15.22 12.40
CA ILE A 85 4.80 -15.48 13.62
C ILE A 85 4.43 -14.54 14.77
N TRP A 86 3.47 -13.63 14.56
CA TRP A 86 2.99 -12.77 15.63
C TRP A 86 2.25 -13.60 16.69
N LYS A 87 2.70 -13.43 17.93
CA LYS A 87 2.08 -13.96 19.13
C LYS A 87 2.40 -13.01 20.27
N ASP A 88 1.39 -12.68 21.04
CA ASP A 88 1.51 -12.13 22.39
C ASP A 88 0.92 -13.16 23.36
N ASN A 89 1.35 -13.19 24.63
CA ASN A 89 1.13 -14.34 25.54
C ASN A 89 -0.31 -14.92 25.57
N GLU A 90 -1.32 -14.12 25.25
CA GLU A 90 -2.75 -14.48 25.26
C GLU A 90 -3.37 -14.66 23.86
N MET A 91 -2.70 -14.27 22.76
CA MET A 91 -3.25 -14.28 21.40
C MET A 91 -2.22 -14.53 20.30
N ASP A 92 -2.66 -15.20 19.24
CA ASP A 92 -1.89 -15.34 17.99
C ASP A 92 -2.59 -14.64 16.81
N ILE A 93 -1.92 -14.63 15.66
CA ILE A 93 -2.42 -14.00 14.43
C ILE A 93 -3.81 -14.51 13.99
N THR A 94 -4.13 -15.78 14.26
CA THR A 94 -5.44 -16.34 13.91
C THR A 94 -6.53 -15.69 14.76
N ASP A 95 -6.25 -15.48 16.06
CA ASP A 95 -7.17 -14.78 16.96
C ASP A 95 -7.35 -13.32 16.54
N ALA A 96 -6.27 -12.63 16.12
CA ALA A 96 -6.35 -11.28 15.60
C ALA A 96 -7.25 -11.19 14.35
N ILE A 97 -7.05 -12.07 13.37
CA ILE A 97 -7.87 -12.14 12.15
C ILE A 97 -9.35 -12.40 12.48
N ILE A 98 -9.61 -13.37 13.36
CA ILE A 98 -10.98 -13.71 13.77
C ILE A 98 -11.66 -12.51 14.44
N ASN A 99 -10.97 -11.81 15.35
CA ASN A 99 -11.51 -10.63 16.02
C ASN A 99 -11.81 -9.48 15.04
N LEU A 100 -10.97 -9.28 14.02
CA LEU A 100 -11.25 -8.31 12.95
C LEU A 100 -12.54 -8.64 12.20
N PHE A 101 -12.77 -9.90 11.82
CA PHE A 101 -14.02 -10.31 11.18
C PHE A 101 -15.24 -10.17 12.11
N LYS A 102 -15.08 -10.42 13.42
CA LYS A 102 -16.15 -10.27 14.42
C LYS A 102 -16.65 -8.83 14.58
N LEU A 103 -15.89 -7.82 14.14
CA LEU A 103 -16.36 -6.44 14.13
C LEU A 103 -17.56 -6.22 13.20
N ASN A 104 -17.79 -7.12 12.23
CA ASN A 104 -18.87 -7.04 11.22
C ASN A 104 -18.87 -5.80 10.32
N ILE A 105 -17.89 -4.90 10.48
CA ILE A 105 -17.66 -3.75 9.58
C ILE A 105 -16.74 -4.12 8.40
N ILE A 106 -15.88 -5.12 8.57
CA ILE A 106 -14.91 -5.58 7.57
C ILE A 106 -15.54 -6.62 6.63
N GLU A 107 -15.34 -6.46 5.32
CA GLU A 107 -15.73 -7.45 4.30
C GLU A 107 -14.61 -8.46 4.05
N THR A 108 -13.36 -8.03 4.07
CA THR A 108 -12.24 -8.95 3.93
C THR A 108 -11.00 -8.44 4.64
N VAL A 109 -10.23 -9.39 5.17
CA VAL A 109 -8.88 -9.19 5.67
C VAL A 109 -7.92 -9.70 4.61
N SER A 110 -6.88 -8.93 4.32
CA SER A 110 -5.76 -9.34 3.47
C SER A 110 -4.50 -9.41 4.30
N MET A 111 -3.83 -10.56 4.28
CA MET A 111 -2.59 -10.81 5.01
C MET A 111 -1.50 -11.27 4.02
N PRO A 112 -0.50 -10.44 3.71
CA PRO A 112 0.70 -10.90 3.03
C PRO A 112 1.54 -11.76 3.97
N THR A 113 2.23 -12.76 3.43
CA THR A 113 3.15 -13.62 4.16
C THR A 113 4.26 -14.07 3.22
N ASN A 114 5.46 -14.32 3.76
CA ASN A 114 6.55 -14.97 3.04
C ASN A 114 6.31 -16.47 2.83
N GLY A 115 5.31 -17.05 3.49
CA GLY A 115 4.86 -18.43 3.30
C GLY A 115 5.67 -19.49 4.05
N LYS A 116 6.74 -19.13 4.77
CA LYS A 116 7.66 -20.11 5.37
C LYS A 116 6.98 -21.10 6.31
N VAL A 117 6.03 -20.62 7.13
CA VAL A 117 5.27 -21.49 8.04
C VAL A 117 4.28 -22.40 7.31
N PHE A 118 3.88 -22.05 6.09
CA PHE A 118 2.92 -22.80 5.27
C PHE A 118 3.59 -23.85 4.38
N GLU A 119 4.91 -24.02 4.45
CA GLU A 119 5.59 -25.17 3.83
C GLU A 119 5.18 -26.50 4.49
N ASP A 120 4.72 -26.47 5.75
CA ASP A 120 4.10 -27.60 6.44
C ASP A 120 2.58 -27.63 6.17
N LEU A 121 2.13 -28.68 5.47
CA LEU A 121 0.72 -28.86 5.13
C LEU A 121 -0.16 -29.09 6.37
N SER A 122 0.33 -29.79 7.40
CA SER A 122 -0.44 -30.03 8.63
C SER A 122 -0.69 -28.72 9.36
N PHE A 123 0.37 -27.92 9.54
CA PHE A 123 0.26 -26.60 10.14
C PHE A 123 -0.69 -25.71 9.33
N THR A 124 -0.54 -25.67 8.00
CA THR A 124 -1.39 -24.88 7.10
C THR A 124 -2.86 -25.24 7.28
N ARG A 125 -3.19 -26.54 7.27
CA ARG A 125 -4.56 -27.01 7.44
C ARG A 125 -5.14 -26.60 8.79
N ASP A 126 -4.40 -26.81 9.88
CA ASP A 126 -4.88 -26.50 11.23
C ASP A 126 -5.07 -24.99 11.43
N PHE A 127 -4.13 -24.18 10.93
CA PHE A 127 -4.19 -22.73 10.93
C PHE A 127 -5.47 -22.21 10.28
N PHE A 128 -5.76 -22.65 9.04
CA PHE A 128 -6.94 -22.17 8.32
C PHE A 128 -8.25 -22.83 8.75
N LYS A 129 -8.21 -24.03 9.33
CA LYS A 129 -9.39 -24.64 9.97
C LYS A 129 -9.84 -23.82 11.19
N LYS A 130 -8.89 -23.41 12.05
CA LYS A 130 -9.17 -22.52 13.20
C LYS A 130 -9.85 -21.23 12.75
N ILE A 131 -9.31 -20.57 11.73
CA ILE A 131 -9.88 -19.33 11.18
C ILE A 131 -11.25 -19.57 10.51
N SER A 132 -11.34 -20.48 9.54
CA SER A 132 -12.53 -20.68 8.69
C SER A 132 -13.76 -21.14 9.47
N SER A 133 -13.57 -21.82 10.60
CA SER A 133 -14.65 -22.21 11.50
C SER A 133 -15.29 -21.04 12.28
N GLN A 134 -14.68 -19.86 12.28
CA GLN A 134 -15.10 -18.71 13.09
C GLN A 134 -15.38 -17.43 12.28
N ILE A 135 -15.13 -17.45 10.97
CA ILE A 135 -15.39 -16.31 10.08
C ILE A 135 -16.42 -16.71 9.04
N GLU A 136 -17.21 -15.77 8.50
CA GLU A 136 -18.16 -16.06 7.40
C GLU A 136 -17.64 -15.62 6.03
N LYS A 137 -16.80 -14.60 5.99
CA LYS A 137 -16.23 -14.05 4.76
C LYS A 137 -14.81 -14.60 4.56
N PRO A 138 -14.31 -14.67 3.32
CA PRO A 138 -12.99 -15.24 3.07
C PRO A 138 -11.84 -14.32 3.51
N LEU A 139 -10.79 -14.94 4.04
CA LEU A 139 -9.47 -14.35 4.24
C LEU A 139 -8.67 -14.39 2.93
N ILE A 140 -8.10 -13.27 2.52
CA ILE A 140 -7.16 -13.22 1.40
C ILE A 140 -5.75 -13.44 1.95
N VAL A 141 -5.07 -14.48 1.49
CA VAL A 141 -3.70 -14.81 1.89
C VAL A 141 -2.79 -14.56 0.71
N GLY A 142 -1.96 -13.51 0.82
CA GLY A 142 -1.03 -13.12 -0.22
C GLY A 142 0.34 -13.75 -0.01
N ILE A 143 0.70 -14.78 -0.77
CA ILE A 143 2.06 -15.36 -0.71
C ILE A 143 3.01 -14.48 -1.49
N SER A 144 4.01 -13.94 -0.80
CA SER A 144 5.08 -13.18 -1.44
C SER A 144 6.05 -14.11 -2.16
N ILE A 145 6.19 -13.92 -3.48
CA ILE A 145 7.13 -14.66 -4.32
C ILE A 145 7.94 -13.65 -5.14
N SER A 146 9.26 -13.75 -5.11
CA SER A 146 10.11 -12.90 -5.93
C SER A 146 11.50 -13.52 -6.06
N GLN A 147 12.25 -13.11 -7.09
CA GLN A 147 13.66 -13.48 -7.22
C GLN A 147 14.49 -13.10 -5.98
N TYR A 148 14.13 -12.01 -5.29
CA TYR A 148 14.82 -11.50 -4.08
C TYR A 148 14.53 -12.32 -2.81
N GLN A 149 13.64 -13.30 -2.90
CA GLN A 149 13.28 -14.21 -1.80
C GLN A 149 13.75 -15.65 -2.02
N GLU A 150 14.28 -15.96 -3.20
CA GLU A 150 14.82 -17.28 -3.57
C GLU A 150 13.86 -18.43 -3.20
N ASN A 151 12.54 -18.22 -3.38
CA ASN A 151 11.50 -19.16 -2.97
C ASN A 151 10.73 -19.83 -4.09
N LEU A 152 11.05 -19.53 -5.35
CA LEU A 152 10.44 -20.16 -6.50
C LEU A 152 11.38 -21.24 -7.06
N SER A 153 10.86 -22.47 -7.18
CA SER A 153 11.52 -23.56 -7.89
C SER A 153 10.90 -23.77 -9.28
N ASP A 154 11.50 -24.62 -10.12
CA ASP A 154 10.97 -25.00 -11.43
C ASP A 154 9.53 -25.57 -11.36
N ASN A 155 9.19 -26.20 -10.24
CA ASN A 155 7.88 -26.82 -10.02
C ASN A 155 6.90 -25.93 -9.23
N GLY A 156 7.32 -24.72 -8.85
CA GLY A 156 6.52 -23.80 -8.06
C GLY A 156 7.06 -23.56 -6.65
N TYR A 157 6.18 -23.14 -5.74
CA TYR A 157 6.49 -22.85 -4.34
C TYR A 157 5.56 -23.64 -3.42
N ILE A 158 6.15 -24.53 -2.61
CA ILE A 158 5.43 -25.49 -1.77
C ILE A 158 4.41 -24.85 -0.82
N ALA A 159 4.72 -23.67 -0.28
CA ALA A 159 3.78 -22.94 0.57
C ALA A 159 2.49 -22.55 -0.17
N LEU A 160 2.61 -22.13 -1.43
CA LEU A 160 1.46 -21.82 -2.27
C LEU A 160 0.69 -23.09 -2.66
N ASP A 161 1.40 -24.18 -2.96
CA ASP A 161 0.77 -25.48 -3.26
C ASP A 161 -0.09 -25.98 -2.10
N ASN A 162 0.43 -25.86 -0.86
CA ASN A 162 -0.28 -26.20 0.36
C ASN A 162 -1.51 -25.30 0.55
N LEU A 163 -1.40 -23.99 0.33
CA LEU A 163 -2.55 -23.08 0.41
C LEU A 163 -3.63 -23.40 -0.62
N ILE A 164 -3.25 -23.69 -1.87
CA ILE A 164 -4.20 -24.08 -2.94
C ILE A 164 -4.90 -25.40 -2.59
N THR A 165 -4.15 -26.33 -2.00
CA THR A 165 -4.69 -27.62 -1.55
C THR A 165 -5.73 -27.40 -0.46
N VAL A 166 -5.36 -26.66 0.59
CA VAL A 166 -6.27 -26.35 1.72
C VAL A 166 -7.45 -25.51 1.25
N SER A 167 -7.29 -24.56 0.32
CA SER A 167 -8.39 -23.70 -0.15
C SER A 167 -9.51 -24.47 -0.85
N LYS A 168 -9.21 -25.68 -1.35
CA LYS A 168 -10.18 -26.57 -1.99
C LYS A 168 -10.87 -27.52 -1.01
N GLU A 169 -10.40 -27.60 0.24
CA GLU A 169 -11.03 -28.43 1.26
C GLU A 169 -12.41 -27.85 1.67
N PRO A 170 -13.40 -28.70 2.00
CA PRO A 170 -14.73 -28.24 2.37
C PRO A 170 -14.72 -27.26 3.54
N LYS A 171 -15.52 -26.20 3.43
CA LYS A 171 -15.71 -25.14 4.44
C LYS A 171 -14.48 -24.26 4.69
N MET A 172 -13.40 -24.38 3.92
CA MET A 172 -12.27 -23.45 3.99
C MET A 172 -12.66 -22.11 3.37
N LYS A 173 -12.42 -21.02 4.12
CA LYS A 173 -12.79 -19.64 3.75
C LYS A 173 -11.53 -18.84 3.47
N ILE A 174 -10.73 -19.32 2.51
CA ILE A 174 -9.45 -18.71 2.13
C ILE A 174 -9.38 -18.49 0.63
N ILE A 175 -8.75 -17.38 0.22
CA ILE A 175 -8.45 -17.07 -1.17
C ILE A 175 -6.93 -16.88 -1.27
N PRO A 176 -6.20 -17.88 -1.81
CA PRO A 176 -4.78 -17.71 -2.07
C PRO A 176 -4.58 -16.72 -3.21
N VAL A 177 -3.66 -15.77 -3.01
CA VAL A 177 -3.23 -14.78 -4.00
C VAL A 177 -1.72 -14.79 -4.06
N ILE A 178 -1.16 -14.71 -5.26
CA ILE A 178 0.28 -14.55 -5.45
C ILE A 178 0.60 -13.06 -5.41
N LEU A 179 1.44 -12.64 -4.47
CA LEU A 179 2.01 -11.30 -4.42
C LEU A 179 3.41 -11.37 -5.00
N VAL A 180 3.57 -10.95 -6.25
CA VAL A 180 4.87 -11.03 -6.93
C VAL A 180 5.50 -9.67 -7.06
N THR A 181 6.70 -9.54 -6.51
CA THR A 181 7.53 -8.34 -6.65
C THR A 181 8.49 -8.52 -7.80
N ILE A 182 8.50 -7.59 -8.76
CA ILE A 182 9.38 -7.67 -9.94
C ILE A 182 10.22 -6.40 -10.15
N GLY A 183 11.46 -6.60 -10.61
CA GLY A 183 12.33 -5.54 -11.14
C GLY A 183 12.04 -5.21 -12.61
N VAL A 184 12.88 -4.34 -13.19
CA VAL A 184 12.86 -4.00 -14.63
C VAL A 184 13.09 -5.25 -15.49
N ASP A 185 14.07 -6.08 -15.14
CA ASP A 185 14.46 -7.29 -15.88
C ASP A 185 14.14 -8.55 -15.06
N ASP A 186 12.85 -8.83 -14.89
CA ASP A 186 12.37 -9.93 -14.05
C ASP A 186 11.20 -10.66 -14.73
N ASN A 187 11.29 -11.99 -14.85
CA ASN A 187 10.28 -12.84 -15.50
C ASN A 187 9.50 -13.72 -14.51
N THR A 188 9.65 -13.51 -13.20
CA THR A 188 8.99 -14.27 -12.13
C THR A 188 7.47 -14.31 -12.35
N SER A 189 6.90 -13.16 -12.76
CA SER A 189 5.47 -13.02 -13.07
C SER A 189 5.00 -14.00 -14.14
N ASP A 190 5.79 -14.21 -15.20
CA ASP A 190 5.42 -15.07 -16.33
C ASP A 190 5.66 -16.54 -16.03
N ILE A 191 6.67 -16.86 -15.24
CA ILE A 191 6.89 -18.21 -14.71
C ILE A 191 5.68 -18.62 -13.85
N LEU A 192 5.25 -17.76 -12.93
CA LEU A 192 4.13 -18.03 -12.04
C LEU A 192 2.80 -18.19 -12.79
N LYS A 193 2.53 -17.38 -13.84
CA LYS A 193 1.35 -17.58 -14.69
C LYS A 193 1.33 -18.95 -15.37
N LYS A 194 2.49 -19.52 -15.71
CA LYS A 194 2.60 -20.85 -16.33
C LYS A 194 2.35 -21.96 -15.32
N ILE A 195 2.94 -21.84 -14.12
CA ILE A 195 2.83 -22.86 -13.07
C ILE A 195 1.44 -22.80 -12.40
N TYR A 196 0.91 -21.59 -12.16
CA TYR A 196 -0.32 -21.32 -11.41
C TYR A 196 -1.36 -20.50 -12.21
N PRO A 197 -1.81 -20.97 -13.39
CA PRO A 197 -2.66 -20.18 -14.30
C PRO A 197 -4.02 -19.79 -13.71
N ASN A 198 -4.49 -20.50 -12.68
CA ASN A 198 -5.80 -20.30 -12.06
C ASN A 198 -5.74 -19.55 -10.72
N VAL A 199 -4.56 -19.10 -10.29
CA VAL A 199 -4.39 -18.35 -9.04
C VAL A 199 -4.27 -16.88 -9.37
N LEU A 200 -5.02 -16.03 -8.65
CA LEU A 200 -4.94 -14.59 -8.83
C LEU A 200 -3.53 -14.11 -8.49
N GLN A 201 -2.93 -13.35 -9.42
CA GLN A 201 -1.61 -12.79 -9.27
C GLN A 201 -1.68 -11.27 -9.21
N ARG A 202 -1.19 -10.70 -8.10
CA ARG A 202 -0.99 -9.27 -7.93
C ARG A 202 0.50 -8.98 -8.07
N VAL A 203 0.84 -8.38 -9.21
CA VAL A 203 2.20 -7.92 -9.49
C VAL A 203 2.41 -6.55 -8.89
N VAL A 204 3.51 -6.38 -8.16
CA VAL A 204 3.97 -5.11 -7.60
C VAL A 204 5.40 -4.84 -8.07
N PRO A 205 5.77 -3.58 -8.34
CA PRO A 205 7.13 -3.25 -8.69
C PRO A 205 8.03 -3.30 -7.45
N LEU A 206 9.30 -3.64 -7.63
CA LEU A 206 10.31 -3.43 -6.59
C LEU A 206 10.36 -1.96 -6.18
N ALA A 207 10.49 -1.71 -4.88
CA ALA A 207 10.56 -0.38 -4.30
C ALA A 207 11.95 -0.14 -3.71
N PRO A 208 12.56 1.04 -3.92
CA PRO A 208 13.83 1.42 -3.31
C PRO A 208 13.58 1.86 -1.87
N LEU A 209 13.36 0.89 -0.98
CA LEU A 209 13.05 1.10 0.43
C LEU A 209 13.76 0.05 1.30
N GLY A 210 14.44 0.49 2.37
CA GLY A 210 15.23 -0.39 3.24
C GLY A 210 16.32 -1.11 2.44
N ASP A 211 16.44 -2.43 2.56
CA ASP A 211 17.42 -3.22 1.78
C ASP A 211 17.16 -3.09 0.25
N GLY A 212 15.94 -2.73 -0.14
CA GLY A 212 15.58 -2.42 -1.53
C GLY A 212 16.31 -1.21 -2.12
N GLU A 213 16.87 -0.32 -1.29
CA GLU A 213 17.63 0.85 -1.73
C GLU A 213 18.88 0.45 -2.54
N GLU A 214 19.50 -0.69 -2.23
CA GLU A 214 20.63 -1.24 -3.00
C GLU A 214 20.24 -1.67 -4.43
N PHE A 215 18.93 -1.74 -4.72
CA PHE A 215 18.37 -2.16 -6.01
C PHE A 215 17.69 -1.02 -6.76
N GLU A 216 17.97 0.25 -6.42
CA GLU A 216 17.33 1.42 -7.05
C GLU A 216 17.40 1.38 -8.59
N ASP A 217 18.55 0.99 -9.15
CA ASP A 217 18.78 0.92 -10.60
C ASP A 217 17.87 -0.06 -11.35
N ILE A 218 17.37 -1.09 -10.66
CA ILE A 218 16.48 -2.11 -11.22
C ILE A 218 15.02 -1.95 -10.78
N CYS A 219 14.71 -0.89 -10.03
CA CYS A 219 13.34 -0.57 -9.63
C CYS A 219 12.54 0.01 -10.82
N PRO A 220 11.38 -0.57 -11.18
CA PRO A 220 10.51 0.02 -12.20
C PRO A 220 10.14 1.45 -11.84
N SER A 221 10.52 2.39 -12.70
CA SER A 221 10.45 3.82 -12.43
C SER A 221 9.99 4.60 -13.65
N LEU A 222 9.46 5.80 -13.44
CA LEU A 222 9.12 6.76 -14.49
C LEU A 222 9.74 8.11 -14.18
N SER A 223 10.19 8.82 -15.22
CA SER A 223 10.37 10.27 -15.12
C SER A 223 9.00 10.94 -15.12
N LEU A 224 8.84 12.02 -14.35
CA LEU A 224 7.64 12.87 -14.45
C LEU A 224 7.61 13.66 -15.77
N TYR A 225 8.74 13.75 -16.46
CA TYR A 225 8.86 14.36 -17.78
C TYR A 225 8.33 13.42 -18.88
N GLY A 226 7.66 14.00 -19.87
CA GLY A 226 7.29 13.30 -21.10
C GLY A 226 6.32 12.15 -20.89
N ASN A 227 6.37 11.16 -21.77
CA ASN A 227 5.48 10.00 -21.80
C ASN A 227 6.21 8.67 -22.05
N ASP A 228 7.54 8.66 -21.98
CA ASP A 228 8.36 7.45 -22.11
C ASP A 228 8.18 6.55 -20.88
N LYS A 229 7.96 5.25 -21.12
CA LYS A 229 7.64 4.25 -20.11
C LYS A 229 8.56 3.03 -20.20
N GLU A 230 9.60 3.08 -21.02
CA GLU A 230 10.53 1.96 -21.22
C GLU A 230 11.22 1.53 -19.91
N SER A 231 11.51 2.48 -19.01
CA SER A 231 12.11 2.21 -17.70
C SER A 231 11.22 1.44 -16.72
N LEU A 232 10.00 1.06 -17.11
CA LEU A 232 9.19 0.11 -16.36
C LEU A 232 9.56 -1.36 -16.66
N GLY A 233 10.24 -1.64 -17.77
CA GLY A 233 10.67 -3.00 -18.16
C GLY A 233 9.54 -4.02 -18.13
N SER A 234 9.79 -5.18 -17.53
CA SER A 234 8.84 -6.26 -17.30
C SER A 234 7.56 -5.85 -16.55
N PHE A 235 7.58 -4.73 -15.81
CA PHE A 235 6.39 -4.22 -15.12
C PHE A 235 5.45 -3.42 -16.02
N LEU A 236 5.90 -2.97 -17.21
CA LEU A 236 5.10 -2.14 -18.11
C LEU A 236 3.73 -2.73 -18.46
N PRO A 237 3.59 -4.02 -18.84
CA PRO A 237 2.27 -4.58 -19.18
C PRO A 237 1.31 -4.58 -17.98
N HIS A 238 1.85 -4.80 -16.78
CA HIS A 238 1.08 -4.81 -15.53
C HIS A 238 0.62 -3.40 -15.16
N PHE A 239 1.51 -2.42 -15.27
CA PHE A 239 1.20 -1.01 -15.07
C PHE A 239 0.17 -0.51 -16.10
N LYS A 240 0.35 -0.83 -17.39
CA LYS A 240 -0.58 -0.50 -18.47
C LYS A 240 -1.98 -1.03 -18.20
N ASN A 241 -2.09 -2.32 -17.86
CA ASN A 241 -3.39 -2.91 -17.53
C ASN A 241 -4.05 -2.25 -16.31
N ASP A 242 -3.30 -2.00 -15.22
CA ASP A 242 -3.82 -1.35 -14.02
C ASP A 242 -4.35 0.06 -14.32
N VAL A 243 -3.59 0.85 -15.09
CA VAL A 243 -3.98 2.20 -15.51
C VAL A 243 -5.22 2.18 -16.39
N ILE A 244 -5.25 1.33 -17.42
CA ILE A 244 -6.38 1.21 -18.35
C ILE A 244 -7.65 0.81 -17.60
N GLN A 245 -7.57 -0.16 -16.68
CA GLN A 245 -8.74 -0.61 -15.92
C GLN A 245 -9.26 0.45 -14.95
N LYS A 246 -8.35 1.10 -14.19
CA LYS A 246 -8.73 2.11 -13.19
C LYS A 246 -9.24 3.40 -13.84
N LEU A 247 -8.53 3.89 -14.85
CA LEU A 247 -8.84 5.16 -15.51
C LEU A 247 -9.87 4.99 -16.64
N LYS A 248 -10.15 3.75 -17.07
CA LYS A 248 -11.05 3.42 -18.19
C LYS A 248 -10.66 4.14 -19.49
N ILE A 249 -9.37 4.12 -19.80
CA ILE A 249 -8.78 4.74 -21.00
C ILE A 249 -8.39 3.66 -22.03
N SER A 250 -8.18 4.05 -23.30
CA SER A 250 -7.68 3.11 -24.30
C SER A 250 -6.17 2.87 -24.17
N GLU A 251 -5.66 1.81 -24.79
CA GLU A 251 -4.22 1.57 -24.89
C GLU A 251 -3.47 2.74 -25.56
N ARG A 252 -4.03 3.26 -26.66
CA ARG A 252 -3.47 4.42 -27.36
C ARG A 252 -3.39 5.65 -26.47
N ASP A 253 -4.40 5.86 -25.63
CA ASP A 253 -4.38 6.94 -24.67
C ASP A 253 -3.24 6.71 -23.66
N PHE A 254 -3.16 5.53 -23.04
CA PHE A 254 -2.06 5.19 -22.12
C PHE A 254 -0.67 5.47 -22.71
N ASP A 255 -0.43 5.05 -23.95
CA ASP A 255 0.88 5.22 -24.61
C ASP A 255 1.23 6.71 -24.79
N THR A 256 0.24 7.57 -25.07
CA THR A 256 0.44 9.01 -25.31
C THR A 256 0.37 9.88 -24.05
N PHE A 257 -0.22 9.38 -22.96
CA PHE A 257 -0.41 10.12 -21.72
C PHE A 257 0.92 10.51 -21.06
N PRO A 258 1.06 11.77 -20.58
CA PRO A 258 2.20 12.19 -19.79
C PRO A 258 2.33 11.37 -18.50
N ASN A 259 3.55 11.04 -18.12
CA ASN A 259 3.83 10.23 -16.94
C ASN A 259 3.37 10.92 -15.65
N SER A 260 3.61 12.23 -15.52
CA SER A 260 3.12 13.03 -14.39
C SER A 260 1.61 12.90 -14.23
N SER A 261 0.85 13.08 -15.31
CA SER A 261 -0.62 12.95 -15.27
C SER A 261 -1.08 11.54 -14.87
N LEU A 262 -0.38 10.48 -15.32
CA LEU A 262 -0.71 9.11 -14.91
C LEU A 262 -0.46 8.89 -13.43
N ILE A 263 0.70 9.30 -12.93
CA ILE A 263 1.07 9.16 -11.52
C ILE A 263 0.10 9.94 -10.63
N ASP A 264 -0.24 11.17 -11.03
CA ASP A 264 -1.13 12.03 -10.28
C ASP A 264 -2.54 11.45 -10.19
N LEU A 265 -3.09 11.00 -11.33
CA LEU A 265 -4.38 10.33 -11.35
C LEU A 265 -4.36 9.02 -10.56
N LEU A 266 -3.31 8.21 -10.67
CA LEU A 266 -3.17 6.98 -9.90
C LEU A 266 -3.08 7.24 -8.39
N SER A 267 -2.51 8.37 -7.96
CA SER A 267 -2.44 8.73 -6.54
C SER A 267 -3.84 8.82 -5.90
N LEU A 268 -4.86 9.18 -6.67
CA LEU A 268 -6.26 9.21 -6.24
C LEU A 268 -6.91 7.83 -6.10
N TYR A 269 -6.41 6.81 -6.81
CA TYR A 269 -6.92 5.42 -6.70
C TYR A 269 -6.19 4.61 -5.63
N SER A 270 -5.28 5.26 -4.91
CA SER A 270 -4.31 4.65 -4.03
C SER A 270 -4.54 5.03 -2.58
N HIS A 271 -3.85 4.31 -1.70
CA HIS A 271 -3.74 4.53 -0.27
C HIS A 271 -3.27 5.96 0.13
N CYS A 272 -2.82 6.78 -0.81
CA CYS A 272 -2.21 8.06 -0.49
C CYS A 272 -3.28 9.06 -0.01
N GLY A 273 -3.21 9.41 1.27
CA GLY A 273 -4.14 10.33 1.95
C GLY A 273 -5.44 9.70 2.49
N ASP A 274 -5.75 8.44 2.15
CA ASP A 274 -6.98 7.73 2.57
C ASP A 274 -6.71 6.41 3.33
N SER A 275 -5.43 6.12 3.63
CA SER A 275 -4.99 4.86 4.23
C SER A 275 -4.03 5.16 5.37
N PRO A 276 -4.54 5.33 6.60
CA PRO A 276 -3.67 5.44 7.76
C PRO A 276 -2.87 4.16 7.92
N PHE A 277 -1.61 4.33 8.33
CA PHE A 277 -0.72 3.24 8.68
C PHE A 277 -0.71 3.09 10.21
N ILE A 278 -0.77 1.86 10.72
CA ILE A 278 -1.00 1.61 12.15
C ILE A 278 0.07 0.68 12.70
N ASP A 279 0.73 1.09 13.78
CA ASP A 279 1.54 0.26 14.66
C ASP A 279 1.05 0.45 16.12
N ASP A 280 1.87 0.85 17.10
CA ASP A 280 1.38 1.32 18.41
C ASP A 280 0.69 2.68 18.30
N ARG A 281 0.79 3.33 17.13
CA ARG A 281 0.18 4.61 16.84
C ARG A 281 -0.55 4.59 15.51
N TRP A 282 -1.45 5.55 15.34
CA TRP A 282 -2.06 5.85 14.05
C TRP A 282 -1.25 6.94 13.35
N HIS A 283 -0.84 6.67 12.12
CA HIS A 283 -0.11 7.60 11.26
C HIS A 283 -0.95 7.98 10.06
N TYR A 284 -0.80 9.22 9.58
CA TYR A 284 -1.60 9.72 8.47
C TYR A 284 -1.53 8.84 7.21
N CYS A 285 -0.33 8.45 6.79
CA CYS A 285 -0.11 7.49 5.71
C CYS A 285 1.32 6.91 5.75
N LEU A 286 1.57 5.88 4.93
CA LEU A 286 2.86 5.18 4.86
C LEU A 286 4.07 6.13 4.63
N PRO A 287 4.05 7.09 3.68
CA PRO A 287 5.16 8.03 3.49
C PRO A 287 5.60 8.82 4.72
N PHE A 288 4.71 9.04 5.69
CA PHE A 288 4.98 9.86 6.87
C PHE A 288 4.98 9.07 8.18
N LYS A 289 4.93 7.73 8.11
CA LYS A 289 4.82 6.89 9.32
C LYS A 289 6.00 7.08 10.30
N ASP A 290 7.16 7.45 9.79
CA ASP A 290 8.38 7.61 10.58
C ASP A 290 8.54 9.04 11.12
N ASP A 291 7.56 9.91 10.85
CA ASP A 291 7.57 11.31 11.27
C ASP A 291 6.55 11.58 12.40
N PRO A 292 7.00 11.98 13.60
CA PRO A 292 6.11 12.33 14.70
C PRO A 292 5.13 13.46 14.38
N GLU A 293 5.45 14.38 13.46
CA GLU A 293 4.53 15.48 13.06
C GLU A 293 3.27 14.95 12.36
N PHE A 294 3.33 13.74 11.81
CA PHE A 294 2.23 13.07 11.11
C PHE A 294 1.62 11.90 11.90
N THR A 295 1.99 11.79 13.19
CA THR A 295 1.26 10.95 14.15
C THR A 295 -0.11 11.56 14.41
N LEU A 296 -1.18 10.81 14.17
CA LEU A 296 -2.55 11.23 14.41
C LEU A 296 -2.91 11.12 15.89
N CYS A 297 -2.67 9.95 16.49
CA CYS A 297 -2.90 9.66 17.91
C CYS A 297 -2.26 8.31 18.29
N ASN A 298 -2.23 8.00 19.59
CA ASN A 298 -1.92 6.63 20.02
C ASN A 298 -3.10 5.70 19.68
N VAL A 299 -2.82 4.40 19.59
CA VAL A 299 -3.88 3.39 19.51
C VAL A 299 -4.71 3.38 20.80
N GLY A 300 -6.04 3.39 20.67
CA GLY A 300 -7.04 3.53 21.74
C GLY A 300 -7.58 4.95 21.91
N GLU A 301 -6.88 5.93 21.33
CA GLU A 301 -7.21 7.35 21.43
C GLU A 301 -7.88 7.91 20.16
N MET A 302 -8.18 7.06 19.17
CA MET A 302 -8.83 7.49 17.94
C MET A 302 -10.26 7.96 18.26
N ARG A 303 -10.55 9.21 17.88
CA ARG A 303 -11.86 9.85 18.03
C ARG A 303 -12.49 10.06 16.66
N GLU A 304 -13.81 10.18 16.65
CA GLU A 304 -14.51 10.72 15.48
C GLU A 304 -13.91 12.10 15.16
N GLY A 305 -13.52 12.33 13.90
CA GLY A 305 -12.90 13.57 13.47
C GLY A 305 -11.38 13.59 13.45
N THR A 306 -10.65 12.71 14.17
CA THR A 306 -9.18 12.80 14.28
C THR A 306 -8.45 12.94 12.93
N ILE A 307 -8.86 12.17 11.91
CA ILE A 307 -8.28 12.27 10.56
C ILE A 307 -8.68 13.57 9.85
N SER A 308 -9.97 13.95 9.89
CA SER A 308 -10.43 15.18 9.24
C SER A 308 -9.81 16.42 9.89
N ASP A 309 -9.81 16.49 11.21
CA ASP A 309 -9.27 17.59 12.00
C ASP A 309 -7.77 17.76 11.75
N PHE A 310 -7.02 16.64 11.65
CA PHE A 310 -5.61 16.68 11.27
C PHE A 310 -5.43 17.31 9.90
N ILE A 311 -6.18 16.83 8.90
CA ILE A 311 -6.12 17.34 7.52
C ILE A 311 -6.59 18.80 7.44
N GLU A 312 -7.52 19.22 8.30
CA GLU A 312 -8.01 20.58 8.36
C GLU A 312 -6.90 21.61 8.59
N ASN A 313 -5.82 21.21 9.26
CA ASN A 313 -4.66 22.05 9.53
C ASN A 313 -3.67 22.15 8.34
N TYR A 314 -3.84 21.35 7.28
CA TYR A 314 -2.90 21.28 6.16
C TYR A 314 -3.61 21.31 4.81
N ASP A 315 -3.68 22.49 4.19
CA ASP A 315 -4.37 22.68 2.91
C ASP A 315 -3.80 21.82 1.78
N VAL A 316 -2.47 21.67 1.72
CA VAL A 316 -1.84 20.76 0.77
C VAL A 316 -2.33 19.32 0.93
N LEU A 317 -2.57 18.83 2.15
CA LEU A 317 -3.08 17.47 2.38
C LEU A 317 -4.55 17.33 1.95
N LYS A 318 -5.37 18.39 2.11
CA LYS A 318 -6.73 18.43 1.55
C LYS A 318 -6.69 18.32 0.04
N CYS A 319 -5.84 19.12 -0.61
CA CYS A 319 -5.69 19.11 -2.06
C CYS A 319 -5.14 17.77 -2.56
N ILE A 320 -4.19 17.14 -1.86
CA ILE A 320 -3.69 15.80 -2.23
C ILE A 320 -4.84 14.79 -2.27
N ARG A 321 -5.74 14.79 -1.28
CA ARG A 321 -6.90 13.88 -1.24
C ARG A 321 -7.93 14.18 -2.33
N ALA A 322 -8.15 15.44 -2.63
CA ALA A 322 -9.15 15.87 -3.60
C ALA A 322 -8.66 15.74 -5.06
N GLU A 323 -7.40 16.08 -5.29
CA GLU A 323 -6.89 16.45 -6.61
C GLU A 323 -5.77 15.53 -7.11
N GLY A 324 -4.96 14.97 -6.20
CA GLY A 324 -3.76 14.22 -6.49
C GLY A 324 -2.50 14.92 -6.00
N ILE A 325 -1.41 14.17 -5.80
CA ILE A 325 -0.17 14.68 -5.20
C ILE A 325 0.51 15.77 -6.02
N LEU A 326 0.60 15.62 -7.34
CA LEU A 326 1.28 16.58 -8.21
C LEU A 326 0.42 17.83 -8.40
N SER A 327 -0.88 17.65 -8.67
CA SER A 327 -1.81 18.78 -8.79
C SER A 327 -1.83 19.65 -7.52
N ALA A 328 -1.85 19.02 -6.33
CA ALA A 328 -1.87 19.74 -5.07
C ALA A 328 -0.59 20.57 -4.84
N VAL A 329 0.58 19.99 -5.12
CA VAL A 329 1.86 20.70 -4.98
C VAL A 329 1.99 21.82 -6.01
N ASP A 330 1.53 21.61 -7.24
CA ASP A 330 1.55 22.65 -8.27
C ASP A 330 0.61 23.82 -7.95
N GLU A 331 -0.55 23.56 -7.33
CA GLU A 331 -1.48 24.60 -6.87
C GLU A 331 -0.86 25.51 -5.79
N HIS A 332 -0.05 24.94 -4.90
CA HIS A 332 0.60 25.66 -3.79
C HIS A 332 2.05 26.07 -4.14
N LYS A 333 2.47 25.93 -5.39
CA LYS A 333 3.86 26.12 -5.81
C LYS A 333 4.41 27.51 -5.48
N GLU A 334 3.57 28.54 -5.52
CA GLU A 334 3.98 29.92 -5.23
C GLU A 334 4.24 30.19 -3.74
N GLU A 335 3.80 29.28 -2.84
CA GLU A 335 4.10 29.34 -1.41
C GLU A 335 5.51 28.81 -1.09
N LEU A 336 6.12 28.08 -2.02
CA LEU A 336 7.46 27.53 -1.86
C LEU A 336 8.54 28.61 -2.06
N SER A 337 9.56 28.51 -1.23
CA SER A 337 10.85 29.16 -1.40
C SER A 337 11.43 28.91 -2.79
N SER A 338 12.32 29.80 -3.26
CA SER A 338 13.02 29.58 -4.53
C SER A 338 13.75 28.24 -4.57
N GLU A 339 14.37 27.85 -3.44
CA GLU A 339 15.09 26.59 -3.33
C GLU A 339 14.16 25.38 -3.50
N CYS A 340 13.01 25.34 -2.83
CA CYS A 340 12.07 24.23 -2.99
C CYS A 340 11.37 24.25 -4.35
N ARG A 341 11.17 25.41 -4.98
CA ARG A 341 10.70 25.48 -6.38
C ARG A 341 11.72 24.93 -7.37
N ASP A 342 13.02 25.13 -7.13
CA ASP A 342 14.08 24.55 -7.95
C ASP A 342 14.13 23.03 -7.78
N LYS A 343 14.01 22.52 -6.55
CA LYS A 343 13.89 21.07 -6.27
C LYS A 343 12.65 20.45 -6.92
N LEU A 344 11.50 21.13 -6.84
CA LEU A 344 10.28 20.70 -7.53
C LEU A 344 10.47 20.67 -9.04
N SER A 345 11.11 21.70 -9.61
CA SER A 345 11.40 21.74 -11.05
C SER A 345 12.37 20.64 -11.47
N TYR A 346 13.35 20.32 -10.62
CA TYR A 346 14.25 19.19 -10.81
C TYR A 346 13.52 17.84 -10.83
N LEU A 347 12.46 17.64 -10.01
CA LEU A 347 11.66 16.41 -10.07
C LEU A 347 10.99 16.19 -11.44
N TYR A 348 10.71 17.27 -12.18
CA TYR A 348 10.16 17.25 -13.54
C TYR A 348 11.23 17.19 -14.64
N SER A 349 12.50 17.03 -14.27
CA SER A 349 13.60 16.82 -15.23
C SER A 349 13.58 15.42 -15.84
N LYS A 350 14.23 15.25 -17.00
CA LYS A 350 14.32 13.96 -17.69
C LYS A 350 15.17 12.95 -16.92
N GLU A 351 16.13 13.47 -16.15
CA GLU A 351 17.14 12.75 -15.40
C GLU A 351 16.55 12.15 -14.13
N THR A 352 15.52 12.77 -13.56
CA THR A 352 14.86 12.25 -12.38
C THR A 352 13.93 11.10 -12.72
N LYS A 353 14.16 9.96 -12.08
CA LYS A 353 13.30 8.77 -12.12
C LYS A 353 12.70 8.54 -10.74
N LEU A 354 11.41 8.23 -10.71
CA LEU A 354 10.68 7.95 -9.49
C LEU A 354 10.07 6.55 -9.59
N SER A 355 10.31 5.72 -8.58
CA SER A 355 9.69 4.40 -8.48
C SER A 355 8.16 4.52 -8.55
N VAL A 356 7.53 3.66 -9.34
CA VAL A 356 6.07 3.59 -9.43
C VAL A 356 5.44 2.72 -8.32
N ALA A 357 6.26 2.22 -7.38
CA ALA A 357 5.77 1.52 -6.21
C ALA A 357 4.77 2.37 -5.42
N TYR A 358 3.76 1.69 -4.86
CA TYR A 358 2.68 2.33 -4.09
C TYR A 358 1.97 3.50 -4.79
N ARG A 359 2.02 3.58 -6.14
CA ARG A 359 1.13 4.37 -7.01
C ARG A 359 0.96 5.84 -6.57
N GLY A 360 2.08 6.54 -6.37
CA GLY A 360 2.14 7.96 -6.01
C GLY A 360 2.67 8.23 -4.60
N CYS A 361 2.63 7.24 -3.71
CA CYS A 361 3.17 7.40 -2.36
C CYS A 361 4.70 7.54 -2.37
N MET A 362 5.42 6.91 -3.32
CA MET A 362 6.86 7.15 -3.52
C MET A 362 7.18 8.56 -4.02
N VAL A 363 6.30 9.16 -4.82
CA VAL A 363 6.45 10.56 -5.25
C VAL A 363 6.25 11.49 -4.06
N CYS A 364 5.21 11.25 -3.27
CA CYS A 364 4.96 11.98 -2.03
C CYS A 364 6.16 11.89 -1.08
N LYS A 365 6.69 10.68 -0.85
CA LYS A 365 7.91 10.47 -0.04
C LYS A 365 9.09 11.26 -0.59
N LYS A 366 9.37 11.20 -1.89
CA LYS A 366 10.48 11.94 -2.49
C LYS A 366 10.32 13.46 -2.32
N MET A 367 9.11 13.99 -2.52
CA MET A 367 8.83 15.41 -2.30
C MET A 367 8.99 15.80 -0.83
N TYR A 368 8.63 14.92 0.10
CA TYR A 368 8.87 15.09 1.54
C TYR A 368 10.35 15.12 1.88
N ASP A 369 11.12 14.16 1.37
CA ASP A 369 12.57 14.06 1.57
C ASP A 369 13.31 15.28 1.01
N LEU A 370 12.82 15.86 -0.09
CA LEU A 370 13.35 17.10 -0.68
C LEU A 370 12.93 18.38 0.07
N GLY A 371 12.03 18.28 1.06
CA GLY A 371 11.54 19.39 1.87
C GLY A 371 10.34 20.14 1.28
N ILE A 372 9.85 19.74 0.10
CA ILE A 372 8.72 20.41 -0.58
C ILE A 372 7.44 20.28 0.25
N ILE A 373 7.07 19.05 0.62
CA ILE A 373 5.87 18.83 1.43
C ILE A 373 6.02 19.45 2.82
N LYS A 374 7.21 19.33 3.44
CA LYS A 374 7.51 19.93 4.75
C LYS A 374 7.27 21.43 4.74
N GLU A 375 7.76 22.12 3.71
CA GLU A 375 7.60 23.57 3.59
C GLU A 375 6.11 23.94 3.44
N LEU A 376 5.37 23.26 2.56
CA LEU A 376 3.93 23.50 2.36
C LEU A 376 3.10 23.20 3.61
N THR A 377 3.48 22.20 4.41
CA THR A 377 2.79 21.92 5.67
C THR A 377 3.20 22.87 6.80
N SER A 378 4.43 23.40 6.78
CA SER A 378 4.92 24.36 7.77
C SER A 378 4.51 25.82 7.49
N ALA A 379 4.28 26.19 6.22
CA ALA A 379 3.93 27.55 5.83
C ALA A 379 2.61 28.01 6.49
N ASN A 380 1.68 27.07 6.70
CA ASN A 380 0.43 27.28 7.43
C ASN A 380 0.59 27.45 8.96
N SER A 381 1.79 27.22 9.53
CA SER A 381 2.08 27.63 10.91
C SER A 381 2.42 29.12 11.03
N SER A 382 2.72 29.79 9.90
CA SER A 382 3.13 31.20 9.85
C SER A 382 2.03 32.17 9.41
N SER A 383 0.86 31.66 9.01
CA SER A 383 -0.30 32.45 8.54
C SER A 383 -1.41 32.65 9.58
N LYS A 384 -1.10 32.50 10.89
CA LYS A 384 -1.80 33.28 11.92
C LYS A 384 -1.05 34.60 12.13
N ARG A 385 -1.40 35.60 11.31
CA ARG A 385 -1.22 37.02 11.65
C ARG A 385 -2.57 37.65 11.89
#